data_AF-A0A4Z2JGQ3-F1
#
_entry.id   AF-A0A4Z2JGQ3-F1
#
_cell.length_a   1.000
_cell.length_b   1.000
_cell.length_c   1.000
_cell.angle_alpha   90.00
_cell.angle_beta   90.00
_cell.angle_gamma   90.00
#
_symmetry.space_group_name_H-M   'P 1'
#
loop_
_entity.id
_entity.type
_entity.pdbx_description
1 polymer ?
#
loop_
_entity_poly.entity_id
_entity_poly.type
_entity_poly.pdbx_seq_one_letter_code
_entity_poly.pdbx_strand_id
1 'polypeptide(L)'
;MKIKAAKAGVSPDLEPVESFIESSFPSCVQREKHYNTLQYEIASSSLARIFQLVVANKERLSIEDYSVSQTTLDQVFVNFAKTQTGEDEDTTLHRRAAGGRKDIKIAPVKRKT
;
A
#
# COMPACT_ATOMS: atom_id res chain seq x y z
N MET A 1 8.26 -6.40 -4.70
CA MET A 1 9.22 -7.20 -5.50
C MET A 1 9.49 -6.46 -6.80
N LYS A 2 10.73 -6.50 -7.29
CA LYS A 2 11.20 -5.80 -8.49
C LYS A 2 11.58 -6.82 -9.56
N ILE A 3 11.14 -6.60 -10.79
CA ILE A 3 11.29 -7.52 -11.91
C ILE A 3 12.30 -6.93 -12.90
N LYS A 4 13.25 -7.75 -13.32
CA LYS A 4 14.26 -7.38 -14.31
C LYS A 4 13.66 -7.41 -15.71
N ALA A 5 13.91 -6.36 -16.50
CA ALA A 5 13.53 -6.35 -17.92
C ALA A 5 14.43 -7.29 -18.74
N ALA A 6 13.85 -7.90 -19.78
CA ALA A 6 14.60 -8.78 -20.69
C ALA A 6 15.69 -8.03 -21.48
N LYS A 7 15.48 -6.73 -21.75
CA LYS A 7 16.42 -5.85 -22.46
C LYS A 7 16.37 -4.44 -21.86
N ALA A 8 17.49 -3.71 -21.95
CA ALA A 8 17.56 -2.32 -21.51
C ALA A 8 16.60 -1.43 -22.32
N GLY A 9 15.83 -0.58 -21.64
CA GLY A 9 14.88 0.34 -22.26
C GLY A 9 13.51 -0.27 -22.61
N VAL A 10 13.28 -1.56 -22.33
CA VAL A 10 11.98 -2.22 -22.51
C VAL A 10 11.30 -2.38 -21.16
N SER A 11 9.97 -2.25 -21.10
CA SER A 11 9.20 -2.58 -19.90
C SER A 11 9.35 -4.07 -19.56
N PRO A 12 9.57 -4.43 -18.30
CA PRO A 12 9.61 -5.84 -17.91
C PRO A 12 8.26 -6.51 -18.12
N ASP A 13 8.30 -7.81 -18.41
CA ASP A 13 7.10 -8.62 -18.41
C ASP A 13 6.77 -9.02 -16.98
N LEU A 14 5.59 -8.58 -16.51
CA LEU A 14 5.12 -8.81 -15.15
C LEU A 14 4.19 -10.01 -15.05
N GLU A 15 3.57 -10.42 -16.16
CA GLU A 15 2.53 -11.46 -16.17
C GLU A 15 3.00 -12.79 -15.55
N PRO A 16 4.22 -13.28 -15.82
CA PRO A 16 4.68 -14.54 -15.23
C PRO A 16 4.77 -14.50 -13.70
N VAL A 17 5.09 -13.32 -13.14
CA VAL A 17 5.15 -13.10 -11.70
C VAL A 17 3.75 -12.97 -11.12
N GLU A 18 2.87 -12.21 -11.79
CA GLU A 18 1.47 -12.03 -11.38
C GLU A 18 0.77 -13.40 -11.30
N SER A 19 0.84 -14.19 -12.38
CA SER A 19 0.28 -15.53 -12.47
C SER A 19 0.87 -16.49 -11.43
N PHE A 20 2.18 -16.41 -11.18
CA PHE A 20 2.82 -17.21 -10.14
C PHE A 20 2.32 -16.86 -8.73
N ILE A 21 2.17 -15.58 -8.41
CA ILE A 21 1.71 -15.14 -7.09
C ILE A 21 0.24 -15.51 -6.88
N GLU A 22 -0.62 -15.27 -7.87
CA GLU A 22 -2.05 -15.59 -7.80
C GLU A 22 -2.29 -17.11 -7.67
N SER A 23 -1.53 -17.93 -8.39
CA SER A 23 -1.61 -19.39 -8.28
C SER A 23 -1.03 -19.93 -6.97
N SER A 24 0.05 -19.34 -6.47
CA SER A 24 0.70 -19.77 -5.22
C SER A 24 -0.04 -19.32 -3.97
N PHE A 25 -0.71 -18.17 -4.04
CA PHE A 25 -1.40 -17.51 -2.93
C PHE A 25 -2.79 -17.01 -3.38
N PRO A 26 -3.79 -17.89 -3.48
CA PRO A 26 -5.11 -17.53 -4.03
C PRO A 26 -5.85 -16.41 -3.29
N SER A 27 -5.48 -16.15 -2.03
CA SER A 27 -6.04 -15.07 -1.21
C SER A 27 -5.15 -13.82 -1.18
N CYS A 28 -4.20 -13.67 -2.11
CA CYS A 28 -3.35 -12.50 -2.16
C CYS A 28 -4.10 -11.30 -2.73
N VAL A 29 -3.73 -10.10 -2.29
CA VAL A 29 -4.26 -8.83 -2.79
C VAL A 29 -3.10 -8.03 -3.38
N GLN A 30 -3.19 -7.68 -4.66
CA GLN A 30 -2.25 -6.76 -5.29
C GLN A 30 -2.52 -5.33 -4.79
N ARG A 31 -1.53 -4.74 -4.13
CA ARG A 31 -1.61 -3.38 -3.56
C ARG A 31 -1.04 -2.33 -4.50
N GLU A 32 0.05 -2.66 -5.19
CA GLU A 32 0.73 -1.72 -6.08
C GLU A 32 1.28 -2.45 -7.31
N LYS A 33 1.17 -1.79 -8.46
CA LYS A 33 1.83 -2.16 -9.71
C LYS A 33 2.43 -0.90 -10.32
N HIS A 34 3.75 -0.81 -10.30
CA HIS A 34 4.49 0.35 -10.78
C HIS A 34 5.67 -0.06 -11.64
N TYR A 35 5.56 0.11 -12.96
CA TYR A 35 6.59 -0.17 -14.00
C TYR A 35 7.24 -1.56 -13.92
N ASN A 36 8.14 -1.78 -12.97
CA ASN A 36 8.86 -3.03 -12.72
C ASN A 36 8.64 -3.59 -11.31
N THR A 37 7.79 -2.96 -10.51
CA THR A 37 7.60 -3.27 -9.10
C THR A 37 6.17 -3.72 -8.86
N LEU A 38 6.02 -4.84 -8.16
CA LEU A 38 4.75 -5.39 -7.71
C LEU A 38 4.74 -5.47 -6.18
N GLN A 39 3.60 -5.15 -5.57
CA GLN A 39 3.37 -5.32 -4.15
C GLN A 39 2.12 -6.15 -3.90
N TYR A 40 2.26 -7.16 -3.04
CA TYR A 40 1.18 -8.05 -2.64
C TYR A 40 1.05 -8.12 -1.13
N GLU A 41 -0.19 -8.27 -0.68
CA GLU A 41 -0.55 -8.63 0.67
C GLU A 41 -1.05 -10.08 0.70
N ILE A 42 -0.53 -10.90 1.61
CA ILE A 42 -0.85 -12.33 1.70
C ILE A 42 -1.26 -12.64 3.13
N ALA A 43 -2.54 -12.93 3.36
CA ALA A 43 -3.09 -13.13 4.70
C ALA A 43 -2.83 -14.53 5.28
N SER A 44 -2.80 -15.57 4.43
CA SER A 44 -2.86 -16.97 4.86
C SER A 44 -1.58 -17.75 4.56
N SER A 45 -0.41 -17.17 4.84
CA SER A 45 0.89 -17.85 4.65
C SER A 45 1.97 -17.36 5.62
N SER A 46 2.85 -18.27 6.03
CA SER A 46 3.99 -17.89 6.87
C SER A 46 5.06 -17.16 6.06
N LEU A 47 5.80 -16.27 6.72
CA LEU A 47 6.92 -15.55 6.10
C LEU A 47 7.95 -16.51 5.48
N ALA A 48 8.25 -17.60 6.20
CA ALA A 48 9.17 -18.65 5.74
C ALA A 48 8.69 -19.31 4.43
N ARG A 49 7.40 -19.65 4.32
CA ARG A 49 6.84 -20.25 3.10
C ARG A 49 6.91 -19.29 1.92
N ILE A 50 6.56 -18.02 2.15
CA ILE A 50 6.62 -16.98 1.10
C ILE A 50 8.06 -16.82 0.62
N PHE A 51 8.99 -16.67 1.57
CA PHE A 51 10.40 -16.52 1.26
C PHE A 51 10.95 -17.72 0.46
N GLN A 52 10.65 -18.94 0.88
CA GLN A 52 11.07 -20.16 0.17
C GLN A 52 10.54 -20.21 -1.26
N LEU A 53 9.26 -19.91 -1.48
CA LEU A 53 8.65 -19.92 -2.81
C LEU A 53 9.25 -18.86 -3.73
N VAL A 54 9.51 -17.65 -3.21
CA VAL A 54 10.14 -16.57 -3.99
C VAL A 54 11.58 -16.92 -4.33
N VAL A 55 12.36 -17.44 -3.38
CA VAL A 55 13.75 -17.89 -3.60
C VAL A 55 13.80 -18.98 -4.67
N ALA A 56 12.97 -20.01 -4.55
CA ALA A 56 12.96 -21.14 -5.47
C ALA A 56 12.59 -20.76 -6.92
N ASN A 57 11.91 -19.63 -7.13
CA ASN A 57 11.44 -19.19 -8.44
C ASN A 57 12.11 -17.89 -8.93
N LYS A 58 13.04 -17.31 -8.15
CA LYS A 58 13.65 -15.99 -8.42
C LYS A 58 14.23 -15.88 -9.83
N GLU A 59 15.04 -16.87 -10.22
CA GLU A 59 15.71 -16.88 -11.53
C GLU A 59 14.72 -17.08 -12.68
N ARG A 60 13.83 -18.08 -12.53
CA ARG A 60 12.80 -18.41 -13.52
C ARG A 60 11.89 -17.22 -13.82
N LEU A 61 11.59 -16.42 -12.80
CA LEU A 61 10.70 -15.27 -12.88
C LEU A 61 11.43 -13.93 -13.09
N SER A 62 12.76 -13.94 -13.27
CA SER A 62 13.56 -12.73 -13.43
C SER A 62 13.36 -11.69 -12.31
N ILE A 63 13.16 -12.15 -11.07
CA ILE A 63 13.03 -11.27 -9.91
C ILE A 63 14.41 -10.71 -9.57
N GLU A 64 14.56 -9.39 -9.67
CA GLU A 64 15.79 -8.67 -9.36
C GLU A 64 15.96 -8.62 -7.83
N ASP A 65 14.99 -7.98 -7.17
CA ASP A 65 14.96 -7.73 -5.74
C ASP A 65 13.61 -8.09 -5.14
N TYR A 66 13.60 -8.57 -3.90
CA TYR A 66 12.37 -8.80 -3.16
C TYR A 66 12.58 -8.53 -1.67
N SER A 67 11.49 -8.13 -1.03
CA SER A 67 11.39 -7.99 0.42
C SER A 67 10.09 -8.67 0.83
N VAL A 68 10.12 -9.36 1.95
CA VAL A 68 8.95 -9.96 2.57
C VAL A 68 8.94 -9.49 4.02
N SER A 69 7.86 -8.83 4.41
CA SER A 69 7.67 -8.30 5.76
C SER A 69 6.31 -8.72 6.29
N GLN A 70 6.23 -8.99 7.58
CA GLN A 70 4.96 -9.18 8.26
C GLN A 70 4.39 -7.82 8.68
N THR A 71 3.11 -7.58 8.41
CA THR A 71 2.40 -6.42 8.94
C THR A 71 2.22 -6.56 10.45
N THR A 72 2.52 -5.51 11.21
CA THR A 72 2.34 -5.50 12.67
C THR A 72 0.90 -5.16 13.04
N LEU A 73 0.51 -5.44 14.29
CA LEU A 73 -0.81 -5.04 14.80
C LEU A 73 -1.02 -3.52 14.74
N ASP A 74 0.01 -2.71 14.97
CA ASP A 74 -0.07 -1.25 14.81
C ASP A 74 -0.44 -0.86 13.38
N GLN A 75 0.15 -1.51 12.37
CA GLN A 75 -0.18 -1.24 10.97
C GLN A 75 -1.60 -1.72 10.62
N VAL A 76 -2.03 -2.86 11.15
CA VAL A 76 -3.43 -3.33 11.02
C VAL A 76 -4.39 -2.32 11.66
N PHE A 77 -4.04 -1.79 12.83
CA PHE A 77 -4.83 -0.80 13.53
C PHE A 77 -4.89 0.54 12.78
N VAL A 78 -3.77 1.03 12.25
CA VAL A 78 -3.72 2.24 11.41
C VAL A 78 -4.55 2.05 10.14
N ASN A 79 -4.44 0.90 9.48
CA ASN A 79 -5.20 0.64 8.26
C ASN A 79 -6.71 0.56 8.55
N PHE A 80 -7.09 -0.07 9.66
CA PHE A 80 -8.46 -0.11 10.15
C PHE A 80 -9.00 1.30 10.47
N ALA A 81 -8.23 2.13 11.19
CA ALA A 81 -8.62 3.50 11.50
C ALA A 81 -8.77 4.35 10.22
N LYS A 82 -7.87 4.20 9.24
CA LYS A 82 -7.96 4.88 7.94
C LYS A 82 -9.24 4.54 7.19
N THR A 83 -9.67 3.28 7.21
CA THR A 83 -10.94 2.86 6.60
C THR A 83 -12.17 3.43 7.31
N GLN A 84 -12.03 3.86 8.57
CA GLN A 84 -13.11 4.47 9.35
C GLN A 84 -13.15 6.01 9.26
N THR A 85 -12.04 6.66 8.89
CA THR A 85 -11.93 8.13 8.87
C THR A 85 -12.42 8.80 7.59
N GLY A 86 -12.95 8.05 6.62
CA GLY A 86 -13.64 8.62 5.46
C GLY A 86 -12.75 8.83 4.22
N GLU A 87 -13.30 8.42 3.10
CA GLU A 87 -12.91 8.78 1.74
C GLU A 87 -13.19 10.28 1.56
N ASP A 88 -12.17 11.15 1.61
CA ASP A 88 -12.24 12.56 1.17
C ASP A 88 -10.83 13.20 1.18
N GLU A 89 -9.91 12.76 0.31
CA GLU A 89 -8.76 13.59 -0.06
C GLU A 89 -8.50 13.34 -1.57
N ASP A 90 -9.45 13.80 -2.39
CA ASP A 90 -9.13 14.17 -3.77
C ASP A 90 -8.02 15.23 -3.73
N THR A 91 -7.02 14.97 -4.54
CA THR A 91 -5.83 15.79 -4.74
C THR A 91 -6.18 17.24 -5.10
N THR A 92 -6.22 18.14 -4.13
CA THR A 92 -6.09 19.58 -4.38
C THR A 92 -4.96 20.19 -3.55
N LEU A 93 -3.73 19.87 -3.96
CA LEU A 93 -2.54 20.63 -3.59
C LEU A 93 -2.60 22.05 -4.17
N HIS A 94 -3.20 23.00 -3.45
CA HIS A 94 -2.79 24.41 -3.54
C HIS A 94 -2.45 24.99 -2.17
N ARG A 95 -1.15 24.87 -1.90
CA ARG A 95 -0.34 25.55 -0.90
C ARG A 95 -0.48 27.08 -0.96
N ARG A 96 -0.41 27.70 0.23
CA ARG A 96 -0.15 29.13 0.62
C ARG A 96 -1.39 30.05 0.62
N ALA A 97 -1.58 30.96 1.58
CA ALA A 97 -0.80 31.39 2.74
C ALA A 97 -1.69 32.21 3.70
N ALA A 98 -1.23 32.32 4.96
CA ALA A 98 -1.35 33.46 5.87
C ALA A 98 -2.74 34.02 6.27
N GLY A 99 -3.02 33.90 7.57
CA GLY A 99 -3.45 35.04 8.39
C GLY A 99 -4.96 35.31 8.51
N GLY A 100 -5.51 35.15 9.72
CA GLY A 100 -6.83 35.71 10.05
C GLY A 100 -7.41 35.22 11.38
N ARG A 101 -6.88 35.67 12.52
CA ARG A 101 -7.63 35.65 13.79
C ARG A 101 -8.79 36.65 13.70
N LYS A 102 -10.04 36.21 13.98
CA LYS A 102 -11.15 37.09 14.41
C LYS A 102 -12.12 36.34 15.34
N ASP A 103 -11.89 36.53 16.64
CA ASP A 103 -12.85 36.82 17.73
C ASP A 103 -14.28 36.24 17.65
N ILE A 104 -14.56 35.17 18.42
CA ILE A 104 -15.93 34.78 18.78
C ILE A 104 -16.44 35.73 19.88
N LYS A 105 -17.50 36.48 19.59
CA LYS A 105 -18.26 37.26 20.58
C LYS A 105 -19.24 36.33 21.29
N ILE A 106 -19.05 36.09 22.58
CA ILE A 106 -19.97 35.31 23.42
C ILE A 106 -20.99 36.28 24.03
N ALA A 107 -22.26 36.16 23.66
CA ALA A 107 -23.37 36.88 24.30
C ALA A 107 -23.96 36.06 25.45
N PRO A 108 -24.43 36.70 26.55
CA PRO A 108 -24.81 35.98 27.76
C PRO A 108 -26.18 35.29 27.65
N VAL A 109 -26.23 34.06 28.14
CA VAL A 109 -27.45 33.26 28.35
C VAL A 109 -28.33 33.91 29.43
N LYS A 110 -29.57 34.25 29.10
CA LYS A 110 -30.58 34.57 30.11
C LYS A 110 -31.12 33.28 30.74
N ARG A 111 -30.96 33.15 32.06
CA ARG A 111 -31.53 32.07 32.88
C ARG A 111 -32.95 32.42 33.33
N LYS A 112 -33.82 31.40 33.21
CA LYS A 112 -35.12 31.06 33.85
C LYS A 112 -35.79 32.07 34.80
N THR A 113 -37.12 32.16 34.71
CA THR A 113 -38.02 31.63 35.75
C THR A 113 -39.31 31.14 35.10
#